data_AF-A0A957CXP0-F1
#
_entry.id   AF-A0A957CXP0-F1
#
_cell.length_a   1.000
_cell.length_b   1.000
_cell.length_c   1.000
_cell.angle_alpha   90.00
_cell.angle_beta   90.00
_cell.angle_gamma   90.00
#
_symmetry.space_group_name_H-M   'P 1'
#
loop_
_entity.id
_entity.type
_entity.pdbx_description
1 polymer ?
#
loop_
_entity_poly.entity_id
_entity_poly.type
_entity_poly.pdbx_seq_one_letter_code
_entity_poly.pdbx_strand_id
1 'polypeptide(L)'
;MMTQLTTSWMWPVDGGINALRIDPDRKTMKWFDSIECACSDDDLSVTQSVAEFRADGAPHNIQMVPDDVLVEIGETLQVLV
;
A
#
# COMPACT_ATOMS: atom_id res chain seq x y z
N MET A 1 -19.09 -13.49 12.56
CA MET A 1 -17.77 -13.62 11.93
C MET A 1 -17.16 -12.24 11.88
N MET A 2 -16.03 -12.02 12.55
CA MET A 2 -15.24 -10.81 12.30
C MET A 2 -14.53 -11.04 10.97
N THR A 3 -14.92 -10.32 9.93
CA THR A 3 -14.19 -10.30 8.67
C THR A 3 -12.79 -9.79 8.99
N GLN A 4 -11.77 -10.63 8.81
CA GLN A 4 -10.40 -10.20 9.03
C GLN A 4 -10.08 -9.18 7.95
N LEU A 5 -9.82 -7.95 8.38
CA LEU A 5 -9.58 -6.85 7.47
C LEU A 5 -8.15 -6.95 6.92
N THR A 6 -8.01 -7.02 5.60
CA THR A 6 -6.71 -6.97 4.94
C THR A 6 -6.15 -5.55 5.04
N THR A 7 -4.99 -5.40 5.66
CA THR A 7 -4.29 -4.11 5.78
C THR A 7 -2.91 -4.12 5.13
N SER A 8 -2.54 -5.23 4.49
CA SER A 8 -1.24 -5.39 3.84
C SER A 8 -1.41 -6.13 2.53
N TRP A 9 -0.74 -5.66 1.49
CA TRP A 9 -0.73 -6.24 0.15
C TRP A 9 0.69 -6.32 -0.38
N MET A 10 0.94 -7.32 -1.22
CA MET A 10 2.19 -7.49 -1.96
C MET A 10 1.85 -7.97 -3.36
N TRP A 11 2.49 -7.41 -4.38
CA TRP A 11 2.30 -7.84 -5.76
C TRP A 11 3.63 -7.83 -6.53
N PRO A 12 3.83 -8.78 -7.46
CA PRO A 12 5.03 -8.83 -8.26
C PRO A 12 5.03 -7.69 -9.29
N VAL A 13 6.21 -7.16 -9.56
CA VAL A 13 6.48 -6.20 -10.63
C VAL A 13 7.71 -6.67 -11.42
N ASP A 14 8.04 -6.00 -12.53
CA ASP A 14 9.22 -6.38 -13.31
C ASP A 14 10.49 -6.04 -12.50
N GLY A 15 11.21 -7.08 -12.07
CA GLY A 15 12.41 -6.93 -11.25
C GLY A 15 12.15 -6.55 -9.78
N GLY A 16 11.00 -6.93 -9.21
CA GLY A 16 10.75 -6.68 -7.78
C GLY A 16 9.41 -7.15 -7.23
N ILE A 17 9.20 -6.82 -5.95
CA ILE A 17 7.89 -6.94 -5.29
C ILE A 17 7.53 -5.57 -4.72
N ASN A 18 6.38 -5.05 -5.11
CA ASN A 18 5.81 -3.88 -4.46
C ASN A 18 4.93 -4.32 -3.29
N ALA A 19 4.83 -3.46 -2.27
CA ALA A 19 3.96 -3.71 -1.15
C ALA A 19 3.29 -2.44 -0.64
N LEU A 20 2.20 -2.67 0.08
CA LEU A 20 1.47 -1.65 0.82
C LEU A 20 1.15 -2.17 2.20
N ARG A 21 1.23 -1.30 3.20
CA ARG A 21 0.68 -1.51 4.53
C ARG A 21 -0.10 -0.29 4.99
N ILE A 22 -1.30 -0.50 5.53
CA ILE A 22 -2.13 0.55 6.12
C ILE A 22 -1.94 0.55 7.65
N ASP A 23 -1.72 1.73 8.20
CA ASP A 23 -1.78 2.01 9.64
C ASP A 23 -3.11 2.71 9.93
N PRO A 24 -4.12 1.99 10.44
CA PRO A 24 -5.45 2.55 10.69
C PRO A 24 -5.45 3.57 11.84
N ASP A 25 -4.59 3.39 12.83
CA ASP A 25 -4.51 4.28 14.00
C ASP A 25 -4.00 5.67 13.59
N ARG A 26 -3.06 5.70 12.63
CA ARG A 26 -2.47 6.94 12.09
C ARG A 26 -3.13 7.44 10.82
N LYS A 27 -4.04 6.66 10.23
CA LYS A 27 -4.66 6.93 8.91
C LYS A 27 -3.62 7.15 7.81
N THR A 28 -2.56 6.35 7.84
CA THR A 28 -1.45 6.41 6.86
C THR A 28 -1.27 5.08 6.13
N MET A 29 -0.63 5.16 4.98
CA MET A 29 -0.33 4.08 4.06
C MET A 29 1.17 4.11 3.80
N LYS A 30 1.87 3.02 4.11
CA LYS A 30 3.30 2.84 3.82
C LYS A 30 3.43 1.99 2.56
N TRP A 31 3.93 2.59 1.51
CA TRP A 31 4.20 1.96 0.22
C TRP A 31 5.68 1.55 0.16
N PHE A 32 5.94 0.43 -0.50
CA PHE A 32 7.28 -0.10 -0.70
C PHE A 32 7.46 -0.38 -2.18
N ASP A 33 8.50 0.20 -2.77
CA ASP A 33 8.87 -0.03 -4.16
C ASP A 33 10.00 -1.07 -4.22
N SER A 34 9.81 -2.10 -5.03
CA SER A 34 10.82 -3.09 -5.39
C SER A 34 11.58 -3.64 -4.17
N ILE A 35 10.87 -4.37 -3.30
CA ILE A 35 11.42 -5.14 -2.15
C ILE A 35 12.27 -6.31 -2.67
N GLU A 36 13.33 -5.99 -3.39
CA GLU A 36 14.40 -6.88 -3.81
C GLU A 36 15.37 -6.97 -2.62
N CYS A 37 15.06 -7.79 -1.61
CA CYS A 37 16.00 -8.20 -0.56
C CYS A 37 16.92 -7.09 0.04
N ALA A 38 16.42 -5.86 0.23
CA ALA A 38 17.21 -4.82 0.87
C ALA A 38 17.05 -4.90 2.39
N CYS A 39 17.91 -5.68 3.05
CA CYS A 39 18.11 -5.67 4.50
C CYS A 39 18.62 -4.32 5.06
N SER A 40 18.51 -3.18 4.34
CA SER A 40 19.27 -1.98 4.73
C SER A 40 18.72 -0.59 4.38
N ASP A 41 17.66 -0.40 3.60
CA ASP A 41 17.27 0.98 3.22
C ASP A 41 15.79 1.29 3.50
N ASP A 42 15.56 2.12 4.53
CA ASP A 42 14.28 2.80 4.79
C ASP A 42 13.87 3.75 3.63
N ASP A 43 14.82 4.10 2.75
CA ASP A 43 14.64 4.98 1.59
C ASP A 43 13.76 4.39 0.46
N LEU A 44 13.46 3.08 0.46
CA LEU A 44 12.60 2.45 -0.55
C LEU A 44 11.10 2.47 -0.17
N SER A 45 10.74 3.28 0.83
CA SER A 45 9.36 3.37 1.31
C SER A 45 8.82 4.79 1.37
N VAL A 46 7.57 4.97 0.95
CA VAL A 46 6.87 6.25 0.98
C VAL A 46 5.67 6.14 1.90
N THR A 47 5.55 7.08 2.83
CA THR A 47 4.34 7.21 3.66
C THR A 47 3.41 8.25 3.06
N GLN A 48 2.15 7.88 2.86
CA GLN A 48 1.09 8.71 2.32
C GLN A 48 -0.10 8.68 3.28
N SER A 49 -0.84 9.77 3.46
CA SER A 49 -2.11 9.71 4.20
C SER A 49 -3.22 9.08 3.36
N VAL A 50 -4.23 8.51 4.03
CA VAL A 50 -5.42 7.99 3.34
C VAL A 50 -6.15 9.10 2.57
N ALA A 51 -6.11 10.34 3.06
CA ALA A 51 -6.72 11.48 2.39
C ALA A 51 -6.00 11.82 1.07
N GLU A 52 -4.66 11.84 1.08
CA GLU A 52 -3.85 12.02 -0.14
C GLU A 52 -4.08 10.88 -1.12
N PHE A 53 -4.14 9.63 -0.66
CA PHE A 53 -4.45 8.50 -1.54
C PHE A 53 -5.82 8.64 -2.20
N ARG A 54 -6.84 9.09 -1.46
CA ARG A 54 -8.18 9.32 -2.03
C ARG A 54 -8.22 10.47 -3.05
N ALA A 55 -7.33 11.45 -2.92
CA ALA A 55 -7.25 12.59 -3.83
C ALA A 55 -6.40 12.31 -5.08
N ASP A 56 -5.22 11.72 -4.87
CA ASP A 56 -4.15 11.65 -5.86
C ASP A 56 -3.83 10.20 -6.32
N GLY A 57 -4.35 9.19 -5.62
CA GLY A 57 -4.04 7.78 -5.87
C GLY A 57 -2.71 7.33 -5.27
N ALA A 58 -2.17 6.21 -5.77
CA ALA A 58 -0.89 5.67 -5.30
C ALA A 58 0.28 6.62 -5.64
N PRO A 59 1.37 6.62 -4.86
CA PRO A 59 2.55 7.45 -5.12
C PRO A 59 3.16 7.17 -6.50
N HIS A 60 3.70 8.21 -7.14
CA HIS A 60 4.25 8.15 -8.50
C HIS A 60 5.41 7.15 -8.67
N ASN A 61 6.13 6.84 -7.59
CA ASN A 61 7.24 5.90 -7.58
C ASN A 61 6.78 4.43 -7.44
N ILE A 62 5.49 4.18 -7.21
CA ILE A 62 4.95 2.82 -7.15
C ILE A 62 4.58 2.37 -8.55
N GLN A 63 5.36 1.43 -9.08
CA GLN A 63 5.03 0.80 -10.36
C GLN A 63 3.67 0.10 -10.25
N MET A 64 2.79 0.45 -11.20
CA MET A 64 1.42 -0.05 -11.46
C MET A 64 0.83 -0.94 -10.36
N VAL A 65 -0.08 -0.37 -9.57
CA VAL A 65 -0.89 -1.15 -8.61
C VAL A 65 -1.94 -1.95 -9.40
N PRO A 66 -2.06 -3.27 -9.20
CA PRO A 66 -3.10 -4.08 -9.82
C PRO A 66 -4.52 -3.59 -9.46
N ASP A 67 -5.46 -3.69 -10.40
CA ASP A 67 -6.84 -3.21 -10.21
C ASP A 67 -7.55 -3.93 -9.06
N ASP A 68 -7.32 -5.24 -8.89
CA ASP A 68 -7.85 -6.03 -7.79
C ASP A 68 -7.33 -5.54 -6.43
N VAL A 69 -6.03 -5.23 -6.34
CA VAL A 69 -5.43 -4.65 -5.14
C VAL A 69 -6.02 -3.27 -4.85
N LEU A 70 -6.24 -2.42 -5.86
CA LEU A 70 -6.88 -1.12 -5.67
C LEU A 70 -8.32 -1.24 -5.15
N VAL A 71 -9.08 -2.21 -5.66
CA VAL A 71 -10.43 -2.50 -5.17
C VAL A 71 -10.40 -2.92 -3.70
N GLU A 72 -9.54 -3.87 -3.34
CA GLU A 72 -9.42 -4.34 -1.95
C GLU A 72 -8.98 -3.22 -0.99
N ILE A 73 -8.03 -2.38 -1.40
CA ILE A 73 -7.64 -1.19 -0.63
C ILE A 73 -8.85 -0.28 -0.43
N GLY A 74 -9.62 -0.01 -1.49
CA GLY A 74 -10.82 0.82 -1.44
C GLY A 74 -11.87 0.28 -0.47
N GLU A 75 -12.13 -1.02 -0.47
CA GLU A 75 -13.04 -1.67 0.47
C GLU A 75 -12.53 -1.58 1.91
N THR A 76 -11.24 -1.84 2.13
CA THR A 76 -10.62 -1.71 3.45
C THR A 76 -10.72 -0.30 4.00
N LEU A 77 -10.47 0.71 3.17
CA LEU A 77 -10.53 2.12 3.57
C LEU A 77 -11.94 2.62 3.87
N GLN A 78 -13.00 1.98 3.36
CA GLN A 78 -14.38 2.28 3.74
C GLN A 78 -14.72 1.81 5.15
N VAL A 79 -14.05 0.76 5.63
CA VAL A 79 -14.25 0.19 6.97
C VAL A 79 -13.41 0.92 8.01
N LEU A 80 -12.20 1.35 7.65
CA LEU A 80 -11.23 1.93 8.59
C LEU A 80 -11.34 3.43 8.81
N VAL A 81 -11.82 4.21 7.82
CA VAL A 81 -11.58 5.66 7.77
C VAL A 81 -12.79 6.51 7.39
#